data_AF-A0A243S7P7-F1
#
_entry.id   AF-A0A243S7P7-F1
#
_cell.length_a   1.000
_cell.length_b   1.000
_cell.length_c   1.000
_cell.angle_alpha   90.00
_cell.angle_beta   90.00
_cell.angle_gamma   90.00
#
_symmetry.space_group_name_H-M   'P 1'
#
loop_
_entity.id
_entity.type
_entity.pdbx_description
1 polymer ?
#
loop_
_entity_poly.entity_id
_entity_poly.type
_entity_poly.pdbx_seq_one_letter_code
_entity_poly.pdbx_strand_id
1 'polypeptide(L)'
;MPRAAARDAADRVWTMRFPPRPWPLPKARLVATDIEFTRGDGPEVRGPVAALLLLLTGRPEAAREWAERTGEAWTGVTTPA
;
A
#
# COMPACT_ATOMS: atom_id res chain seq x y z
N MET A 1 -9.27 -9.51 -5.14
CA MET A 1 -9.84 -8.80 -3.98
C MET A 1 -10.72 -7.67 -4.49
N PRO A 2 -11.90 -7.39 -3.91
CA PRO A 2 -12.72 -6.25 -4.30
C PRO A 2 -11.99 -4.92 -4.02
N ARG A 3 -11.90 -4.05 -5.04
CA ARG A 3 -11.11 -2.80 -4.98
C ARG A 3 -11.66 -1.79 -3.97
N ALA A 4 -12.98 -1.65 -3.87
CA ALA A 4 -13.61 -0.74 -2.90
C ALA A 4 -13.28 -1.12 -1.45
N ALA A 5 -13.46 -2.41 -1.09
CA ALA A 5 -13.11 -2.91 0.24
C ALA A 5 -11.60 -2.74 0.56
N ALA A 6 -10.73 -2.87 -0.45
CA ALA A 6 -9.31 -2.62 -0.32
C ALA A 6 -8.99 -1.16 0.01
N ARG A 7 -9.63 -0.22 -0.69
CA ARG A 7 -9.53 1.23 -0.44
C ARG A 7 -9.96 1.57 0.99
N ASP A 8 -11.11 1.07 1.41
CA ASP A 8 -11.65 1.33 2.75
C ASP A 8 -10.72 0.77 3.84
N ALA A 9 -10.20 -0.44 3.64
CA ALA A 9 -9.22 -1.03 4.55
C ALA A 9 -7.91 -0.24 4.59
N ALA A 10 -7.41 0.22 3.44
CA ALA A 10 -6.18 1.02 3.37
C ALA A 10 -6.35 2.36 4.10
N ASP A 11 -7.49 3.04 3.90
CA ASP A 11 -7.79 4.28 4.61
C ASP A 11 -7.95 4.07 6.12
N ARG A 12 -8.58 2.95 6.50
CA ARG A 12 -8.70 2.56 7.89
C ARG A 12 -7.32 2.34 8.52
N VAL A 13 -6.45 1.54 7.90
CA VAL A 13 -5.09 1.27 8.41
C VAL A 13 -4.26 2.54 8.51
N TRP A 14 -4.40 3.47 7.56
CA TRP A 14 -3.72 4.76 7.60
C TRP A 14 -4.09 5.58 8.84
N THR A 15 -5.40 5.75 9.07
CA THR A 15 -5.97 6.62 10.11
C THR A 15 -6.03 5.99 11.50
N MET A 16 -6.01 4.66 11.58
CA MET A 16 -6.10 3.91 12.85
C MET A 16 -4.89 4.17 13.74
N ARG A 17 -5.16 4.53 15.01
CA ARG A 17 -4.15 4.72 16.07
C ARG A 17 -4.15 3.62 17.13
N PHE A 18 -5.25 2.85 17.23
CA PHE A 18 -5.41 1.75 18.18
C PHE A 18 -5.98 0.51 17.47
N PRO A 19 -5.43 -0.70 17.69
CA PRO A 19 -4.25 -0.97 18.52
C PRO A 19 -2.98 -0.37 17.89
N PRO A 20 -1.93 -0.13 18.70
CA PRO A 20 -0.67 0.34 18.16
C PRO A 20 -0.12 -0.68 17.15
N ARG A 21 0.22 -0.19 15.97
CA ARG A 21 0.85 -1.00 14.91
C ARG A 21 2.31 -1.28 15.28
N PRO A 22 2.79 -2.53 15.15
CA PRO A 22 4.18 -2.86 15.47
C PRO A 22 5.16 -2.48 14.34
N TRP A 23 4.67 -1.94 13.23
CA TRP A 23 5.46 -1.39 12.12
C TRP A 23 5.15 0.09 11.87
N PRO A 24 6.11 0.88 11.36
CA PRO A 24 5.85 2.25 10.94
C PRO A 24 5.02 2.30 9.66
N LEU A 25 4.27 3.39 9.46
CA LEU A 25 3.74 3.68 8.13
C LEU A 25 4.88 4.04 7.16
N PRO A 26 4.74 3.71 5.87
CA PRO A 26 5.70 4.13 4.85
C PRO A 26 5.75 5.67 4.77
N LYS A 27 6.96 6.22 4.70
CA LYS A 27 7.21 7.66 4.46
C LYS A 27 7.16 7.96 2.97
N ALA A 28 6.03 7.67 2.35
CA ALA A 28 5.81 7.76 0.92
C ALA A 28 4.40 8.26 0.60
N ARG A 29 4.25 8.86 -0.59
CA ARG A 29 2.96 9.17 -1.17
C ARG A 29 2.45 7.94 -1.93
N LEU A 30 1.47 7.25 -1.36
CA LEU A 30 0.86 6.05 -1.93
C LEU A 30 -0.23 6.45 -2.91
N VAL A 31 -0.18 5.95 -4.14
CA VAL A 31 -1.14 6.27 -5.21
C VAL A 31 -1.64 4.97 -5.86
N ALA A 32 -2.95 4.71 -5.75
CA ALA A 32 -3.51 3.52 -6.37
C ALA A 32 -3.68 3.68 -7.89
N THR A 33 -3.42 2.60 -8.62
CA THR A 33 -3.57 2.53 -10.09
C THR A 33 -4.96 2.11 -10.54
N ASP A 34 -5.70 1.42 -9.67
CA ASP A 34 -6.88 0.64 -10.01
C ASP A 34 -8.18 1.15 -9.38
N ILE A 35 -8.06 2.10 -8.45
CA ILE A 35 -9.14 2.85 -7.81
C ILE A 35 -8.62 4.22 -7.39
N GLU A 36 -9.49 5.22 -7.27
CA GLU A 36 -9.10 6.51 -6.71
C GLU A 36 -8.67 6.34 -5.25
N PHE A 37 -7.37 6.45 -4.97
CA PHE A 37 -6.82 6.45 -3.62
C PHE A 37 -5.46 7.14 -3.63
N THR A 38 -5.27 8.06 -2.69
CA THR A 38 -3.98 8.70 -2.44
C THR A 38 -3.84 9.01 -0.94
N ARG A 39 -2.70 8.64 -0.35
CA ARG A 39 -2.38 8.88 1.07
C ARG A 39 -0.89 9.10 1.27
N GLY A 40 -0.56 9.90 2.29
CA GLY A 40 0.82 10.18 2.66
C GLY A 40 1.49 11.20 1.76
N ASP A 41 2.76 11.44 2.09
CA ASP A 41 3.62 12.46 1.51
C ASP A 41 5.02 11.87 1.30
N GLY A 42 5.81 12.49 0.42
CA GLY A 42 7.16 12.04 0.07
C GLY A 42 7.23 11.35 -1.31
N PRO A 43 8.25 10.51 -1.55
CA PRO A 43 8.40 9.80 -2.82
C PRO A 43 7.16 8.99 -3.19
N GLU A 44 6.81 8.99 -4.47
CA GLU A 44 5.61 8.31 -4.95
C GLU A 44 5.82 6.79 -5.04
N VAL A 45 4.93 6.04 -4.40
CA VAL A 45 4.78 4.59 -4.59
C VAL A 45 3.41 4.35 -5.24
N ARG A 46 3.45 3.85 -6.47
CA ARG A 46 2.28 3.54 -7.29
C ARG A 46 2.06 2.04 -7.37
N GLY A 47 0.80 1.63 -7.34
CA GLY A 47 0.38 0.25 -7.60
C GLY A 47 -1.07 -0.04 -7.28
N PRO A 48 -1.51 -1.30 -7.42
CA PRO A 48 -2.86 -1.70 -7.04
C PRO A 48 -3.13 -1.37 -5.57
N VAL A 49 -4.33 -0.91 -5.24
CA VAL A 49 -4.71 -0.58 -3.85
C VAL A 49 -4.51 -1.76 -2.89
N ALA A 50 -4.63 -2.99 -3.39
CA ALA A 50 -4.37 -4.20 -2.61
C ALA A 50 -2.88 -4.37 -2.26
N ALA A 51 -1.97 -4.06 -3.18
CA ALA A 51 -0.53 -4.06 -2.90
C ALA A 51 -0.17 -2.94 -1.91
N LEU A 52 -0.75 -1.75 -2.08
CA LEU A 52 -0.55 -0.63 -1.15
C LEU A 52 -1.09 -0.95 0.26
N LEU A 53 -2.23 -1.63 0.36
CA LEU A 53 -2.75 -2.12 1.64
C LEU A 53 -1.77 -3.08 2.32
N LEU A 54 -1.19 -4.03 1.57
CA LEU A 54 -0.21 -4.96 2.12
C LEU A 54 1.03 -4.21 2.64
N LEU A 55 1.52 -3.22 1.88
CA LEU A 55 2.61 -2.34 2.32
C LEU A 55 2.26 -1.59 3.61
N LEU A 56 1.05 -1.01 3.70
CA LEU A 56 0.55 -0.33 4.90
C LEU A 56 0.45 -1.24 6.13
N THR A 57 0.29 -2.55 5.91
CA THR A 57 0.25 -3.57 6.97
C THR A 57 1.62 -4.19 7.26
N GLY A 58 2.70 -3.57 6.81
CA GLY A 58 4.08 -4.01 7.11
C GLY A 58 4.50 -5.26 6.33
N ARG A 59 3.90 -5.53 5.16
CA ARG A 59 4.17 -6.73 4.35
C ARG A 59 4.73 -6.36 2.96
N PRO A 60 5.95 -5.83 2.88
CA PRO A 60 6.51 -5.31 1.63
C PRO A 60 6.70 -6.39 0.55
N GLU A 61 7.15 -7.59 0.92
CA GLU A 61 7.31 -8.70 -0.03
C GLU A 61 5.97 -9.18 -0.59
N ALA A 62 4.94 -9.29 0.26
CA ALA A 62 3.60 -9.66 -0.19
C ALA A 62 2.99 -8.59 -1.10
N ALA A 63 3.26 -7.30 -0.84
CA ALA A 63 2.83 -6.21 -1.70
C ALA A 63 3.46 -6.32 -3.10
N ARG A 64 4.77 -6.61 -3.16
CA ARG A 64 5.49 -6.85 -4.40
C ARG A 64 4.93 -8.05 -5.17
N GLU A 65 4.81 -9.21 -4.52
CA GLU A 65 4.26 -10.43 -5.14
C GLU A 65 2.86 -10.20 -5.69
N TRP A 66 2.01 -9.48 -4.94
CA TRP A 66 0.65 -9.16 -5.38
C TRP A 66 0.65 -8.31 -6.66
N ALA A 67 1.50 -7.29 -6.72
CA ALA A 67 1.60 -6.44 -7.88
C ALA A 67 2.12 -7.21 -9.11
N GLU A 68 3.17 -8.03 -8.93
CA GLU A 68 3.71 -8.89 -10.00
C GLU A 68 2.65 -9.84 -10.56
N ARG A 69 1.83 -10.46 -9.69
CA ARG A 69 0.74 -11.37 -10.09
C ARG A 69 -0.39 -10.70 -10.85
N THR A 70 -0.63 -9.41 -10.61
CA THR A 70 -1.71 -8.66 -11.26
C THR A 70 -1.28 -8.01 -12.57
N GLY A 71 0.03 -7.99 -12.86
CA GLY A 71 0.59 -7.34 -14.05
C GLY A 71 0.41 -5.82 -14.07
N GLU A 72 -0.03 -5.24 -12.95
CA GLU A 72 -0.21 -3.80 -12.81
C GLU A 72 1.11 -3.11 -12.47
N ALA A 73 1.24 -1.84 -12.87
CA ALA A 73 2.45 -1.07 -12.65
C ALA A 73 2.74 -0.89 -11.15
N TRP A 74 3.94 -1.29 -10.70
CA TRP A 74 4.41 -1.16 -9.31
C TRP A 74 5.72 -0.39 -9.26
N THR A 75 5.77 0.67 -8.45
CA THR A 75 6.98 1.53 -8.36
C THR A 75 7.76 1.42 -7.04
N GLY A 76 7.47 0.46 -6.15
CA GLY A 76 8.39 0.15 -5.03
C GLY A 76 7.74 -0.67 -3.92
N VAL A 77 8.41 -1.54 -3.16
CA VAL A 77 9.74 -1.41 -2.53
C VAL A 77 10.91 -1.86 -3.42
N THR A 78 11.86 -0.95 -3.69
CA THR A 78 13.24 -1.32 -4.03
C THR A 78 13.90 -1.70 -2.72
N THR A 79 14.27 -2.97 -2.54
CA THR A 79 15.02 -3.47 -1.38
C THR A 79 16.19 -2.52 -1.07
N PRO A 80 16.26 -1.84 0.09
CA PRO A 80 17.56 -1.52 0.64
C PRO A 80 18.11 -2.83 1.22
N ALA A 81 19.37 -3.11 0.86
CA ALA A 81 20.13 -4.30 1.22
C ALA A 81 20.04 -4.70 2.70
#